data_AF-A0A958VPU0-F1
#
_entry.id   AF-A0A958VPU0-F1
#
_cell.length_a   1.000
_cell.length_b   1.000
_cell.length_c   1.000
_cell.angle_alpha   90.00
_cell.angle_beta   90.00
_cell.angle_gamma   90.00
#
_symmetry.space_group_name_H-M   'P 1'
#
loop_
_entity.id
_entity.type
_entity.pdbx_description
1 polymer ?
#
loop_
_entity_poly.entity_id
_entity_poly.type
_entity_poly.pdbx_seq_one_letter_code
_entity_poly.pdbx_strand_id
1 'polypeptide(L)'
;GLDDGYEGSNLNDPFDVNDEIDDPATALPNFDATGDPATTDDVDYRDMDDDNDSTPTAEEDSDEDGDPTNDDCDYDGYPNYLDVTPCDMVPESFSPNGDGINDTLVIPALYQYPDFEIEIYDRWGNIVYKYSNKGNISPEWWDGFSRGRWTVDQKETVPTGTYFYIIKFNKDSKKPLAGWVYVNK
;
A
#
# COMPACT_ATOMS: atom_id res chain seq x y z
N GLY A 1 37.97 3.90 5.94
CA GLY A 1 38.87 3.03 5.17
C GLY A 1 38.49 3.21 3.74
N LEU A 2 39.46 3.43 2.86
CA LEU A 2 39.22 3.65 1.44
C LEU A 2 39.10 2.27 0.77
N ASP A 3 37.89 1.99 0.30
CA ASP A 3 37.51 1.27 -0.91
C ASP A 3 38.68 0.69 -1.73
N ASP A 4 38.77 -0.64 -1.77
CA ASP A 4 39.69 -1.43 -2.59
C ASP A 4 39.00 -2.05 -3.82
N GLY A 5 37.86 -1.51 -4.28
CA GLY A 5 37.15 -1.98 -5.48
C GLY A 5 37.81 -1.70 -6.84
N TYR A 6 39.10 -1.34 -6.91
CA TYR A 6 39.81 -1.15 -8.19
C TYR A 6 40.70 -2.36 -8.51
N GLU A 7 40.10 -3.37 -9.14
CA GLU A 7 40.83 -4.41 -9.86
C GLU A 7 41.48 -3.77 -11.10
N GLY A 8 42.80 -3.80 -11.17
CA GLY A 8 43.55 -3.26 -12.32
C GLY A 8 43.31 -4.05 -13.62
N SER A 9 44.32 -4.09 -14.49
CA SER A 9 44.22 -4.73 -15.81
C SER A 9 44.16 -6.28 -15.80
N ASN A 10 43.91 -6.92 -14.66
CA ASN A 10 43.91 -8.37 -14.51
C ASN A 10 42.57 -8.88 -13.96
N LEU A 11 41.59 -9.02 -14.85
CA LEU A 11 40.20 -9.40 -14.55
C LEU A 11 39.99 -10.92 -14.33
N ASN A 12 41.05 -11.70 -14.09
CA ASN A 12 41.00 -13.16 -13.97
C ASN A 12 42.02 -13.67 -12.94
N ASP A 13 41.96 -13.16 -11.70
CA ASP A 13 42.53 -13.86 -10.56
C ASP A 13 41.46 -14.83 -10.00
N PRO A 14 41.77 -16.09 -9.66
CA PRO A 14 40.87 -17.02 -8.97
C PRO A 14 40.28 -16.53 -7.62
N PHE A 15 40.59 -15.32 -7.17
CA PHE A 15 39.94 -14.64 -6.07
C PHE A 15 38.99 -13.58 -6.62
N ASP A 16 37.75 -13.99 -6.87
CA ASP A 16 36.63 -13.08 -7.00
C ASP A 16 36.43 -12.38 -5.64
N VAL A 17 36.63 -11.06 -5.58
CA VAL A 17 36.44 -10.28 -4.35
C VAL A 17 34.99 -9.80 -4.18
N ASN A 18 34.15 -9.96 -5.19
CA ASN A 18 32.71 -9.74 -5.11
C ASN A 18 31.96 -10.99 -5.61
N ASP A 19 32.17 -12.09 -4.88
CA ASP A 19 31.59 -13.43 -5.05
C ASP A 19 30.05 -13.50 -5.00
N GLU A 20 29.38 -12.36 -5.00
CA GLU A 20 27.93 -12.21 -5.01
C GLU A 20 27.38 -11.45 -6.24
N ILE A 21 28.20 -10.69 -7.00
CA ILE A 21 27.72 -9.83 -8.11
C ILE A 21 28.59 -10.02 -9.37
N ASP A 22 28.25 -11.02 -10.18
CA ASP A 22 28.89 -11.31 -11.49
C ASP A 22 28.59 -10.24 -12.56
N ASP A 23 27.40 -9.64 -12.51
CA ASP A 23 26.96 -8.58 -13.42
C ASP A 23 26.08 -7.57 -12.67
N PRO A 24 26.60 -6.38 -12.31
CA PRO A 24 25.85 -5.40 -11.54
C PRO A 24 24.63 -4.84 -12.27
N ALA A 25 24.51 -5.02 -13.60
CA ALA A 25 23.30 -4.63 -14.32
C ALA A 25 22.14 -5.62 -14.12
N THR A 26 22.40 -6.82 -13.60
CA THR A 26 21.37 -7.87 -13.39
C THR A 26 21.35 -8.43 -11.98
N ALA A 27 22.37 -8.14 -11.16
CA ALA A 27 22.54 -8.66 -9.81
C ALA A 27 22.26 -7.61 -8.71
N LEU A 28 21.94 -6.38 -9.09
CA LEU A 28 21.52 -5.33 -8.16
C LEU A 28 19.98 -5.26 -8.10
N PRO A 29 19.40 -4.84 -6.96
CA PRO A 29 17.96 -4.63 -6.84
C PRO A 29 17.42 -3.72 -7.95
N ASN A 30 16.25 -4.09 -8.43
CA ASN A 30 15.42 -3.32 -9.33
C ASN A 30 13.97 -3.63 -8.92
N PHE A 31 13.25 -2.63 -8.41
CA PHE A 31 11.90 -2.79 -7.90
C PHE A 31 10.80 -2.47 -8.92
N ASP A 32 11.17 -2.32 -10.20
CA ASP A 32 10.22 -2.09 -11.28
C ASP A 32 9.07 -3.11 -11.28
N ALA A 33 7.84 -2.59 -11.16
CA ALA A 33 6.64 -3.43 -11.25
C ALA A 33 6.48 -4.07 -12.64
N THR A 34 7.18 -3.51 -13.63
CA THR A 34 7.27 -4.06 -14.97
C THR A 34 8.59 -4.79 -15.10
N GLY A 35 8.59 -6.12 -15.02
CA GLY A 35 9.65 -6.94 -15.61
C GLY A 35 9.73 -6.81 -17.14
N ASP A 36 9.57 -5.59 -17.66
CA ASP A 36 9.65 -5.16 -19.04
C ASP A 36 11.08 -4.64 -19.29
N PRO A 37 11.98 -5.46 -19.85
CA PRO A 37 13.33 -5.04 -20.19
C PRO A 37 13.38 -4.01 -21.35
N ALA A 38 12.26 -3.38 -21.70
CA ALA A 38 12.11 -2.45 -22.81
C ALA A 38 11.82 -1.00 -22.40
N THR A 39 11.58 -0.70 -21.12
CA THR A 39 11.89 0.64 -20.59
C THR A 39 13.42 0.74 -20.53
N THR A 40 13.95 1.92 -20.77
CA THR A 40 15.40 2.15 -20.65
C THR A 40 15.77 2.28 -19.17
N ASP A 41 15.36 1.32 -18.34
CA ASP A 41 15.49 1.40 -16.89
C ASP A 41 16.89 1.03 -16.45
N ASP A 42 17.39 1.89 -15.58
CA ASP A 42 18.60 1.67 -14.82
C ASP A 42 18.20 1.07 -13.47
N VAL A 43 19.10 0.27 -12.89
CA VAL A 43 19.06 -0.20 -11.50
C VAL A 43 18.76 0.93 -10.48
N ASP A 44 17.98 0.68 -9.42
CA ASP A 44 17.47 1.66 -8.43
C ASP A 44 18.43 2.83 -8.11
N TYR A 45 19.70 2.54 -7.77
CA TYR A 45 20.70 3.57 -7.43
C TYR A 45 21.06 4.56 -8.58
N ARG A 46 20.57 4.33 -9.79
CA ARG A 46 20.71 5.17 -10.98
C ARG A 46 19.36 5.65 -11.52
N ASP A 47 18.26 5.15 -10.99
CA ASP A 47 16.92 5.63 -11.31
C ASP A 47 16.54 6.81 -10.39
N MET A 48 15.56 7.59 -10.84
CA MET A 48 14.91 8.62 -10.03
C MET A 48 13.50 8.19 -9.61
N ASP A 49 12.98 7.09 -10.16
CA ASP A 49 11.64 6.53 -9.97
C ASP A 49 11.81 5.01 -9.81
N ASP A 50 12.26 4.58 -8.62
CA ASP A 50 12.75 3.22 -8.33
C ASP A 50 11.66 2.13 -8.48
N ASP A 51 10.37 2.47 -8.38
CA ASP A 51 9.24 1.55 -8.54
C ASP A 51 8.42 1.79 -9.84
N ASN A 52 8.75 2.86 -10.57
CA ASN A 52 8.17 3.28 -11.84
C ASN A 52 6.67 3.61 -11.75
N ASP A 53 6.21 4.15 -10.62
CA ASP A 53 4.81 4.55 -10.39
C ASP A 53 4.45 5.94 -11.00
N SER A 54 5.44 6.60 -11.63
CA SER A 54 5.40 7.97 -12.17
C SER A 54 5.56 9.08 -11.12
N THR A 55 5.92 8.75 -9.89
CA THR A 55 6.30 9.65 -8.80
C THR A 55 7.78 9.48 -8.52
N PRO A 56 8.63 10.50 -8.69
CA PRO A 56 10.04 10.36 -8.39
C PRO A 56 10.26 10.04 -6.90
N THR A 57 11.20 9.15 -6.57
CA THR A 57 11.58 8.76 -5.19
C THR A 57 11.83 9.95 -4.27
N ALA A 58 12.39 11.05 -4.80
CA ALA A 58 12.64 12.26 -4.04
C ALA A 58 11.36 13.07 -3.69
N GLU A 59 10.23 12.80 -4.33
CA GLU A 59 8.92 13.41 -4.10
C GLU A 59 8.01 12.54 -3.22
N GLU A 60 8.45 11.33 -2.86
CA GLU A 60 7.69 10.36 -2.04
C GLU A 60 7.93 10.52 -0.53
N ASP A 61 8.22 11.75 -0.12
CA ASP A 61 8.35 12.22 1.25
C ASP A 61 6.96 12.57 1.80
N SER A 62 6.20 11.53 2.18
CA SER A 62 4.81 11.61 2.63
C SER A 62 4.65 12.38 3.94
N ASP A 63 5.66 12.35 4.82
CA ASP A 63 5.61 13.06 6.11
C ASP A 63 6.36 14.41 6.13
N GLU A 64 6.99 14.77 5.00
CA GLU A 64 7.76 15.99 4.77
C GLU A 64 8.95 16.15 5.74
N ASP A 65 9.54 15.05 6.23
CA ASP A 65 10.71 15.06 7.11
C ASP A 65 12.05 15.16 6.35
N GLY A 66 12.01 14.99 5.02
CA GLY A 66 13.15 15.05 4.12
C GLY A 66 13.87 13.71 3.90
N ASP A 67 13.31 12.59 4.36
CA ASP A 67 13.81 11.24 4.17
C ASP A 67 12.73 10.31 3.57
N PRO A 68 12.55 10.30 2.24
CA PRO A 68 11.54 9.46 1.57
C PRO A 68 11.82 7.95 1.72
N THR A 69 13.01 7.56 2.20
CA THR A 69 13.39 6.14 2.28
C THR A 69 12.80 5.41 3.46
N ASN A 70 12.19 6.14 4.39
CA ASN A 70 11.60 5.60 5.61
C ASN A 70 10.07 5.65 5.62
N ASP A 71 9.48 6.24 4.57
CA ASP A 71 8.04 6.41 4.45
C ASP A 71 7.38 5.15 3.91
N ASP A 72 6.37 4.70 4.66
CA ASP A 72 5.52 3.55 4.34
C ASP A 72 4.08 4.00 4.62
N CYS A 73 3.42 4.49 3.57
CA CYS A 73 2.13 5.13 3.68
C CYS A 73 0.98 4.13 3.86
N ASP A 74 1.21 2.87 3.50
CA ASP A 74 0.23 1.80 3.52
C ASP A 74 0.51 0.72 4.61
N TYR A 75 1.59 0.90 5.35
CA TYR A 75 2.01 0.09 6.49
C TYR A 75 2.11 -1.41 6.17
N ASP A 76 2.38 -1.76 4.91
CA ASP A 76 2.59 -3.15 4.49
C ASP A 76 4.03 -3.64 4.74
N GLY A 77 4.93 -2.72 5.08
CA GLY A 77 6.33 -2.96 5.39
C GLY A 77 7.30 -2.71 4.23
N TYR A 78 6.80 -2.29 3.06
CA TYR A 78 7.61 -1.80 1.95
C TYR A 78 7.59 -0.26 1.94
N PRO A 79 8.76 0.41 1.86
CA PRO A 79 8.80 1.86 1.68
C PRO A 79 8.18 2.28 0.34
N ASN A 80 7.55 3.46 0.30
CA ASN A 80 6.85 3.97 -0.88
C ASN A 80 7.71 3.95 -2.14
N TYR A 81 8.97 4.37 -2.05
CA TYR A 81 9.89 4.38 -3.19
C TYR A 81 10.24 3.01 -3.78
N LEU A 82 9.78 1.92 -3.15
CA LEU A 82 9.89 0.55 -3.66
C LEU A 82 8.51 -0.10 -3.75
N ASP A 83 7.43 0.67 -3.72
CA ASP A 83 6.06 0.16 -3.71
C ASP A 83 5.15 0.94 -4.64
N VAL A 84 4.92 0.34 -5.82
CA VAL A 84 3.99 0.83 -6.84
C VAL A 84 2.53 0.98 -6.36
N THR A 85 2.22 0.50 -5.15
CA THR A 85 0.90 0.59 -4.56
C THR A 85 0.62 2.03 -4.11
N PRO A 86 -0.38 2.72 -4.72
CA PRO A 86 -0.62 4.11 -4.37
C PRO A 86 -1.11 4.25 -2.92
N CYS A 87 -0.54 5.20 -2.19
CA CYS A 87 -0.90 5.55 -0.81
C CYS A 87 -2.38 5.90 -0.56
N ASP A 88 -3.14 6.21 -1.61
CA ASP A 88 -4.56 6.54 -1.56
C ASP A 88 -5.46 5.33 -1.96
N MET A 89 -4.89 4.12 -2.10
CA MET A 89 -5.62 2.93 -2.53
C MET A 89 -6.63 2.47 -1.46
N VAL A 90 -7.84 2.20 -1.93
CA VAL A 90 -8.87 1.49 -1.14
C VAL A 90 -9.05 0.12 -1.76
N PRO A 91 -8.94 -0.98 -1.00
CA PRO A 91 -9.12 -2.31 -1.57
C PRO A 91 -10.49 -2.49 -2.23
N GLU A 92 -10.49 -3.05 -3.42
CA GLU A 92 -11.72 -3.31 -4.18
C GLU A 92 -12.46 -4.55 -3.70
N SER A 93 -11.82 -5.41 -2.89
CA SER A 93 -12.47 -6.61 -2.34
C SER A 93 -11.84 -7.12 -1.05
N PHE A 94 -12.63 -7.84 -0.25
CA PHE A 94 -12.17 -8.58 0.91
C PHE A 94 -13.06 -9.82 1.14
N SER A 95 -12.57 -10.79 1.92
CA SER A 95 -13.21 -12.10 2.10
C SER A 95 -13.40 -12.45 3.58
N PRO A 96 -14.46 -11.99 4.24
CA PRO A 96 -14.72 -12.27 5.66
C PRO A 96 -15.23 -13.71 5.88
N ASN A 97 -14.35 -14.69 5.65
CA ASN A 97 -14.61 -16.13 5.72
C ASN A 97 -13.92 -16.81 6.93
N GLY A 98 -13.06 -16.09 7.65
CA GLY A 98 -12.35 -16.53 8.84
C GLY A 98 -11.11 -17.37 8.55
N ASP A 99 -10.54 -17.29 7.35
CA ASP A 99 -9.29 -17.98 6.99
C ASP A 99 -8.01 -17.20 7.40
N GLY A 100 -8.17 -15.98 7.91
CA GLY A 100 -7.10 -15.08 8.33
C GLY A 100 -6.54 -14.21 7.21
N ILE A 101 -7.05 -14.32 5.98
CA ILE A 101 -6.56 -13.61 4.80
C ILE A 101 -7.65 -12.67 4.30
N ASN A 102 -7.40 -11.36 4.31
CA ASN A 102 -8.34 -10.34 3.86
C ASN A 102 -9.73 -10.44 4.52
N ASP A 103 -9.78 -10.86 5.79
CA ASP A 103 -11.02 -10.97 6.56
C ASP A 103 -11.65 -9.61 6.91
N THR A 104 -10.83 -8.55 6.89
CA THR A 104 -11.26 -7.17 7.16
C THR A 104 -10.90 -6.25 6.01
N LEU A 105 -11.75 -5.27 5.76
CA LEU A 105 -11.46 -4.16 4.87
C LEU A 105 -10.50 -3.18 5.56
N VAL A 106 -9.21 -3.48 5.51
CA VAL A 106 -8.13 -2.59 5.91
C VAL A 106 -7.97 -1.54 4.82
N ILE A 107 -7.88 -0.26 5.19
CA ILE A 107 -7.67 0.83 4.23
C ILE A 107 -6.47 1.64 4.71
N PRO A 108 -5.25 1.24 4.33
CA PRO A 108 -4.06 1.83 4.91
C PRO A 108 -3.92 3.33 4.72
N ALA A 109 -4.36 3.84 3.57
CA ALA A 109 -4.47 5.27 3.27
C ALA A 109 -5.13 6.11 4.40
N LEU A 110 -5.93 5.50 5.29
CA LEU A 110 -6.60 6.20 6.39
C LEU A 110 -5.76 6.39 7.65
N TYR A 111 -4.58 5.76 7.77
CA TYR A 111 -3.68 5.98 8.91
C TYR A 111 -3.18 7.43 9.00
N GLN A 112 -2.96 8.10 7.85
CA GLN A 112 -2.64 9.53 7.78
C GLN A 112 -3.81 10.48 8.12
N TYR A 113 -5.02 9.96 8.30
CA TYR A 113 -6.24 10.71 8.60
C TYR A 113 -6.84 10.31 9.96
N PRO A 114 -6.23 10.68 11.10
CA PRO A 114 -6.61 10.18 12.42
C PRO A 114 -8.10 10.39 12.79
N ASP A 115 -8.76 11.41 12.24
CA ASP A 115 -10.17 11.70 12.51
C ASP A 115 -11.16 11.20 11.44
N PHE A 116 -10.76 10.24 10.59
CA PHE A 116 -11.61 9.78 9.50
C PHE A 116 -12.95 9.18 9.96
N GLU A 117 -13.95 9.26 9.08
CA GLU A 117 -15.22 8.52 9.18
C GLU A 117 -15.42 7.66 7.94
N ILE A 118 -15.97 6.45 8.13
CA ILE A 118 -16.38 5.57 7.03
C ILE A 118 -17.83 5.14 7.22
N GLU A 119 -18.60 5.22 6.14
CA GLU A 119 -19.99 4.76 6.06
C GLU A 119 -20.11 3.80 4.89
N ILE A 120 -20.66 2.60 5.13
CA ILE A 120 -20.82 1.55 4.12
C ILE A 120 -22.30 1.24 3.95
N TYR A 121 -22.70 1.11 2.69
CA TYR A 121 -24.08 0.98 2.24
C TYR A 121 -24.25 -0.29 1.40
N ASP A 122 -25.41 -0.91 1.53
CA ASP A 122 -25.83 -1.95 0.59
C ASP A 122 -26.26 -1.35 -0.75
N ARG A 123 -26.58 -2.22 -1.72
CA ARG A 123 -27.04 -1.81 -3.06
C ARG A 123 -28.36 -1.03 -3.09
N TRP A 124 -29.10 -1.01 -1.98
CA TRP A 124 -30.37 -0.30 -1.83
C TRP A 124 -30.23 1.00 -1.03
N GLY A 125 -29.01 1.35 -0.60
CA GLY A 125 -28.72 2.56 0.16
C GLY A 125 -28.96 2.43 1.66
N ASN A 126 -29.13 1.22 2.21
CA ASN A 126 -29.20 1.03 3.66
C ASN A 126 -27.79 1.04 4.24
N ILE A 127 -27.61 1.73 5.37
CA ILE A 127 -26.34 1.73 6.11
C ILE A 127 -26.12 0.35 6.72
N VAL A 128 -25.02 -0.27 6.31
CA VAL A 128 -24.56 -1.58 6.77
C VAL A 128 -23.54 -1.42 7.89
N TYR A 129 -22.63 -0.46 7.76
CA TYR A 129 -21.57 -0.20 8.72
C TYR A 129 -21.29 1.30 8.78
N LYS A 130 -20.95 1.78 9.97
CA LYS A 130 -20.60 3.17 10.22
C LYS A 130 -19.55 3.23 11.31
N TYR A 131 -18.45 3.91 11.04
CA TYR A 131 -17.32 4.03 11.94
C TYR A 131 -16.71 5.43 11.89
N SER A 132 -16.12 5.84 13.01
CA SER A 132 -15.47 7.13 13.21
C SER A 132 -14.25 6.89 14.08
N ASN A 133 -13.07 7.17 13.54
CA ASN A 133 -11.79 6.82 14.15
C ASN A 133 -11.43 7.72 15.35
N LYS A 134 -11.81 9.00 15.30
CA LYS A 134 -11.67 9.97 16.41
C LYS A 134 -10.28 10.05 17.03
N GLY A 135 -9.24 10.01 16.20
CA GLY A 135 -7.86 10.11 16.63
C GLY A 135 -7.22 8.80 17.11
N ASN A 136 -7.85 7.64 16.87
CA ASN A 136 -7.28 6.36 17.27
C ASN A 136 -6.16 5.92 16.30
N ILE A 137 -5.00 5.53 16.86
CA ILE A 137 -3.84 5.02 16.11
C ILE A 137 -4.02 3.57 15.64
N SER A 138 -5.03 2.87 16.16
CA SER A 138 -5.37 1.50 15.75
C SER A 138 -6.86 1.44 15.40
N PRO A 139 -7.23 1.80 14.16
CA PRO A 139 -8.62 1.80 13.71
C PRO A 139 -9.25 0.41 13.75
N GLU A 140 -10.56 0.36 13.95
CA GLU A 140 -11.34 -0.88 13.82
C GLU A 140 -11.86 -1.01 12.39
N TRP A 141 -11.33 -1.98 11.65
CA TRP A 141 -11.71 -2.24 10.26
C TRP A 141 -13.03 -2.99 10.13
N TRP A 142 -13.68 -2.87 8.97
CA TRP A 142 -14.93 -3.58 8.72
C TRP A 142 -14.68 -5.05 8.41
N ASP A 143 -15.25 -5.93 9.22
CA ASP A 143 -15.13 -7.40 9.14
C ASP A 143 -16.31 -8.06 8.39
N GLY A 144 -17.03 -7.30 7.58
CA GLY A 144 -18.19 -7.80 6.85
C GLY A 144 -19.46 -7.98 7.69
N PHE A 145 -19.46 -7.73 9.00
CA PHE A 145 -20.70 -7.76 9.78
C PHE A 145 -21.48 -6.46 9.63
N SER A 146 -22.78 -6.57 9.43
CA SER A 146 -23.65 -5.40 9.49
C SER A 146 -23.84 -4.98 10.95
N ARG A 147 -23.61 -3.70 11.24
CA ARG A 147 -23.82 -3.06 12.55
C ARG A 147 -24.72 -1.83 12.46
N GLY A 148 -25.38 -1.63 11.31
CA GLY A 148 -26.32 -0.55 11.09
C GLY A 148 -27.57 -0.65 11.97
N ARG A 149 -28.27 0.48 12.16
CA ARG A 149 -29.46 0.63 13.03
C ARG A 149 -30.64 -0.31 12.70
N TRP A 150 -30.57 -1.06 11.59
CA TRP A 150 -31.62 -1.92 11.04
C TRP A 150 -31.22 -3.39 10.84
N THR A 151 -30.21 -3.90 11.54
CA THR A 151 -29.82 -5.31 11.37
C THR A 151 -30.78 -6.30 12.02
N VAL A 152 -31.40 -7.10 11.16
CA VAL A 152 -32.30 -8.22 11.48
C VAL A 152 -31.55 -9.41 12.12
N ASP A 153 -30.22 -9.50 11.95
CA ASP A 153 -29.37 -10.46 12.66
C ASP A 153 -27.95 -9.92 12.83
N GLN A 154 -27.50 -9.74 14.07
CA GLN A 154 -26.14 -9.27 14.41
C GLN A 154 -25.09 -10.41 14.38
N LYS A 155 -25.46 -11.59 13.86
CA LYS A 155 -24.69 -12.83 14.00
C LYS A 155 -24.11 -13.39 12.70
N GLU A 156 -24.41 -12.79 11.55
CA GLU A 156 -23.90 -13.24 10.25
C GLU A 156 -23.31 -12.07 9.46
N THR A 157 -22.22 -12.36 8.73
CA THR A 157 -21.63 -11.42 7.77
C THR A 157 -22.61 -11.13 6.65
N VAL A 158 -22.54 -9.93 6.09
CA VAL A 158 -23.41 -9.51 4.99
C VAL A 158 -23.33 -10.45 3.79
N PRO A 159 -24.38 -10.56 2.97
CA PRO A 159 -24.34 -11.40 1.77
C PRO A 159 -23.19 -11.01 0.82
N THR A 160 -22.67 -11.98 0.08
CA THR A 160 -21.73 -11.76 -1.02
C THR A 160 -22.31 -10.75 -2.01
N GLY A 161 -21.51 -9.76 -2.39
CA GLY A 161 -21.93 -8.73 -3.34
C GLY A 161 -21.17 -7.42 -3.21
N THR A 162 -21.56 -6.46 -4.03
CA THR A 162 -20.98 -5.12 -4.04
C THR A 162 -21.65 -4.22 -3.00
N TYR A 163 -20.83 -3.58 -2.20
CA TYR A 163 -21.20 -2.55 -1.23
C TYR A 163 -20.55 -1.23 -1.64
N PHE A 164 -21.11 -0.13 -1.15
CA PHE A 164 -20.64 1.22 -1.47
C PHE A 164 -20.14 1.89 -0.20
N TYR A 165 -19.01 2.59 -0.26
CA TYR A 165 -18.49 3.32 0.88
C TYR A 165 -18.43 4.82 0.62
N ILE A 166 -18.51 5.59 1.70
CA ILE A 166 -18.18 7.01 1.75
C ILE A 166 -17.16 7.18 2.88
N ILE A 167 -15.98 7.70 2.55
CA ILE A 167 -14.92 8.04 3.48
C ILE A 167 -14.87 9.56 3.61
N LYS A 168 -14.89 10.06 4.84
CA LYS A 168 -14.66 11.47 5.17
C LYS A 168 -13.33 11.56 5.90
N PHE A 169 -12.34 12.18 5.28
CA PHE A 169 -10.98 12.27 5.83
C PHE A 169 -10.87 13.23 7.03
N ASN A 170 -11.75 14.23 7.10
CA ASN A 170 -11.77 15.24 8.17
C ASN A 170 -10.44 15.99 8.42
N LYS A 171 -9.56 16.03 7.42
CA LYS A 171 -8.27 16.72 7.43
C LYS A 171 -8.16 17.63 6.20
N ASP A 172 -7.56 18.81 6.36
CA ASP A 172 -7.19 19.75 5.28
C ASP A 172 -8.29 20.10 4.26
N SER A 173 -9.56 20.03 4.67
CA SER A 173 -10.71 20.16 3.77
C SER A 173 -10.72 19.19 2.58
N LYS A 174 -10.01 18.05 2.68
CA LYS A 174 -10.03 16.98 1.66
C LYS A 174 -11.48 16.52 1.46
N LYS A 175 -11.91 16.47 0.21
CA LYS A 175 -13.29 16.09 -0.13
C LYS A 175 -13.54 14.62 0.24
N PRO A 176 -14.77 14.25 0.63
CA PRO A 176 -15.11 12.85 0.85
C PRO A 176 -14.85 12.00 -0.39
N LEU A 177 -14.29 10.81 -0.18
CA LEU A 177 -14.10 9.79 -1.22
C LEU A 177 -15.30 8.84 -1.20
N ALA A 178 -15.84 8.52 -2.38
CA ALA A 178 -16.88 7.52 -2.53
C ALA A 178 -16.42 6.45 -3.52
N GLY A 179 -16.72 5.19 -3.20
CA GLY A 179 -16.31 4.06 -4.02
C GLY A 179 -17.13 2.82 -3.72
N TRP A 180 -16.61 1.67 -4.13
CA TRP A 180 -17.26 0.38 -3.97
C TRP A 180 -16.25 -0.66 -3.47
N VAL A 181 -16.78 -1.67 -2.79
CA VAL A 181 -16.01 -2.82 -2.34
C VAL A 181 -16.83 -4.08 -2.55
N TYR A 182 -16.20 -5.14 -3.03
CA TYR A 182 -16.80 -6.44 -3.22
C TYR A 182 -16.53 -7.34 -2.01
N VAL A 183 -17.59 -7.84 -1.39
CA VAL A 183 -17.49 -8.82 -0.30
C VAL A 183 -17.63 -10.20 -0.91
N ASN A 184 -16.59 -11.03 -0.77
CA ASN A 184 -16.60 -12.44 -1.15
C ASN A 184 -16.63 -13.36 0.09
N LYS A 185 -17.13 -14.58 -0.01
CA LYS A 185 -17.10 -15.55 1.11
C LYS A 185 -16.46 -16.86 0.65
#